data_AF-D1B9V8-F1
#
_entry.id   AF-D1B9V8-F1
#
_cell.length_a   1.000
_cell.length_b   1.000
_cell.length_c   1.000
_cell.angle_alpha   90.00
_cell.angle_beta   90.00
_cell.angle_gamma   90.00
#
_symmetry.space_group_name_H-M   'P 1'
#
loop_
_entity.id
_entity.type
_entity.pdbx_description
1 polymer ?
#
loop_
_entity_poly.entity_id
_entity_poly.type
_entity_poly.pdbx_seq_one_letter_code
_entity_poly.pdbx_strand_id
1 'polypeptide(L)'
;MRADPDALKSRVEGLIDQEMAIYSALGGLIDREAQCVSDRDMEGLMEVLKEKQSYISRQEELLDLWREVAVSLGVSGGRESSAFWAAISSKVGERGFNDLVLKVNQVRQMAASLLDREREVQGELESHLSELRAKLIQMRNGRQVIRGYGG
;
A
#
# COMPACT_ATOMS: atom_id res chain seq x y z
N MET A 1 -22.77 16.69 25.08
CA MET A 1 -22.52 17.37 23.79
C MET A 1 -23.06 16.48 22.68
N ARG A 2 -24.07 16.92 21.91
CA ARG A 2 -24.47 16.21 20.68
C ARG A 2 -23.36 16.45 19.66
N ALA A 3 -22.69 15.39 19.22
CA ALA A 3 -21.76 15.49 18.08
C ALA A 3 -22.58 15.90 16.85
N ASP A 4 -22.12 16.94 16.15
CA ASP A 4 -22.73 17.41 14.92
C ASP A 4 -22.56 16.32 13.83
N PRO A 5 -23.67 15.78 13.28
CA PRO A 5 -23.64 14.77 12.22
C PRO A 5 -22.77 15.15 11.03
N ASP A 6 -22.79 16.42 10.64
CA ASP A 6 -22.06 16.92 9.46
C ASP A 6 -20.56 17.00 9.76
N ALA A 7 -20.17 17.36 10.99
CA ALA A 7 -18.78 17.35 11.42
C ALA A 7 -18.19 15.94 11.46
N LEU A 8 -18.97 14.94 11.91
CA LEU A 8 -18.54 13.54 11.89
C LEU A 8 -18.37 13.04 10.45
N LYS A 9 -19.34 13.34 9.57
CA LYS A 9 -19.25 12.99 8.15
C LYS A 9 -17.98 13.56 7.53
N SER A 10 -17.75 14.86 7.68
CA SER A 10 -16.59 15.55 7.13
C SER A 10 -15.28 14.99 7.67
N ARG A 11 -15.22 14.65 8.97
CA ARG A 11 -14.04 14.01 9.55
C ARG A 11 -13.75 12.66 8.91
N VAL A 12 -14.77 11.80 8.77
CA VAL A 12 -14.60 10.47 8.16
C VAL A 12 -14.26 10.58 6.68
N GLU A 13 -14.88 11.49 5.93
CA GLU A 13 -14.53 11.78 4.54
C GLU A 13 -13.08 12.24 4.41
N GLY A 14 -12.61 13.12 5.29
CA GLY A 14 -11.22 13.58 5.29
C GLY A 14 -10.21 12.46 5.52
N LEU A 15 -10.52 11.49 6.39
CA LEU A 15 -9.68 10.30 6.59
C LEU A 15 -9.66 9.40 5.35
N ILE A 16 -10.80 9.22 4.71
CA ILE A 16 -10.90 8.45 3.45
C ILE A 16 -10.08 9.12 2.34
N ASP A 17 -10.21 10.44 2.20
CA ASP A 17 -9.51 11.20 1.17
C ASP A 17 -7.98 11.17 1.40
N GLN A 18 -7.52 11.20 2.66
CA GLN A 18 -6.12 10.97 3.00
C GLN A 18 -5.64 9.56 2.62
N GLU A 19 -6.45 8.54 2.87
CA GLU A 19 -6.15 7.16 2.48
C GLU A 19 -6.00 7.02 0.96
N MET A 20 -6.93 7.63 0.19
CA MET A 20 -6.88 7.66 -1.27
C MET A 20 -5.61 8.36 -1.77
N ALA A 21 -5.22 9.48 -1.17
CA ALA A 21 -4.01 10.20 -1.53
C ALA A 21 -2.74 9.36 -1.30
N ILE A 22 -2.67 8.64 -0.17
CA ILE A 22 -1.58 7.71 0.11
C ILE A 22 -1.53 6.60 -0.95
N TYR A 23 -2.66 5.98 -1.26
CA TYR A 23 -2.71 4.92 -2.28
C TYR A 23 -2.35 5.44 -3.67
N SER A 24 -2.82 6.63 -4.05
CA SER A 24 -2.42 7.24 -5.33
C SER A 24 -0.91 7.49 -5.40
N ALA A 25 -0.30 7.96 -4.31
CA ALA A 25 1.15 8.19 -4.26
C ALA A 25 1.94 6.88 -4.32
N LEU A 26 1.49 5.84 -3.59
CA LEU A 26 2.07 4.50 -3.66
C LEU A 26 1.98 3.93 -5.08
N GLY A 27 0.87 4.17 -5.81
CA GLY A 27 0.74 3.78 -7.21
C GLY A 27 1.83 4.37 -8.10
N GLY A 28 2.14 5.66 -7.94
CA GLY A 28 3.23 6.29 -8.67
C GLY A 28 4.62 5.75 -8.31
N LEU A 29 4.80 5.32 -7.05
CA LEU A 29 6.04 4.67 -6.63
C LEU A 29 6.18 3.26 -7.21
N ILE A 30 5.08 2.51 -7.34
CA ILE A 30 5.08 1.19 -8.01
C ILE A 30 5.43 1.35 -9.49
N ASP A 31 4.91 2.37 -10.16
CA ASP A 31 5.28 2.66 -11.56
C ASP A 31 6.78 2.97 -11.71
N ARG A 32 7.33 3.78 -10.80
CA ARG A 32 8.78 4.03 -10.75
C ARG A 32 9.57 2.77 -10.47
N GLU A 33 9.10 1.94 -9.55
CA GLU A 33 9.74 0.65 -9.23
C GLU A 33 9.82 -0.26 -10.45
N ALA A 34 8.69 -0.42 -11.15
CA ALA A 34 8.62 -1.21 -12.39
C ALA A 34 9.66 -0.75 -13.41
N GLN A 35 9.78 0.58 -13.60
CA GLN A 35 10.78 1.16 -14.49
C GLN A 35 12.21 0.84 -14.03
N CYS A 36 12.52 1.02 -12.74
CA CYS A 36 13.85 0.69 -12.20
C CYS A 36 14.18 -0.80 -12.35
N VAL A 37 13.22 -1.71 -12.15
CA VAL A 37 13.40 -3.15 -12.35
C VAL A 37 13.71 -3.47 -13.81
N SER A 38 12.98 -2.85 -14.74
CA SER A 38 13.20 -3.00 -16.19
C SER A 38 14.58 -2.50 -16.63
N ASP A 39 14.96 -1.32 -16.15
CA ASP A 39 16.25 -0.68 -16.44
C ASP A 39 17.44 -1.29 -15.68
N ARG A 40 17.17 -2.23 -14.75
CA ARG A 40 18.15 -2.83 -13.82
C ARG A 40 18.86 -1.77 -12.96
N ASP A 41 18.17 -0.67 -12.67
CA ASP A 41 18.64 0.43 -11.83
C ASP A 41 18.40 0.12 -10.35
N MET A 42 19.42 -0.48 -9.72
CA MET A 42 19.37 -0.83 -8.31
C MET A 42 19.45 0.39 -7.38
N GLU A 43 20.04 1.50 -7.83
CA GLU A 43 20.14 2.72 -7.01
C GLU A 43 18.78 3.43 -6.97
N GLY A 44 18.12 3.56 -8.13
CA GLY A 44 16.75 4.05 -8.22
C GLY A 44 15.76 3.20 -7.43
N LEU A 45 15.90 1.86 -7.48
CA LEU A 45 15.07 0.95 -6.69
C LEU A 45 15.20 1.21 -5.18
N MET A 46 16.42 1.44 -4.68
CA MET A 46 16.65 1.75 -3.26
C MET A 46 16.00 3.07 -2.82
N GLU A 47 16.01 4.10 -3.68
CA GLU A 47 15.33 5.35 -3.40
C GLU A 47 13.80 5.18 -3.37
N VAL A 48 13.24 4.41 -4.31
CA VAL A 48 11.81 4.08 -4.31
C VAL A 48 11.41 3.36 -3.02
N LEU A 49 12.19 2.38 -2.56
CA LEU A 49 11.92 1.66 -1.31
C LEU A 49 11.95 2.57 -0.07
N LYS A 50 12.91 3.50 0.00
CA LYS A 50 12.96 4.51 1.07
C LYS A 50 11.72 5.41 1.05
N GLU A 51 11.32 5.86 -0.14
CA GLU A 51 10.11 6.69 -0.29
C GLU A 51 8.85 5.92 0.14
N LYS A 52 8.70 4.65 -0.24
CA LYS A 52 7.58 3.80 0.20
C LYS A 52 7.49 3.69 1.73
N GLN A 53 8.63 3.56 2.42
CA GLN A 53 8.65 3.50 3.88
C GLN A 53 8.01 4.73 4.54
N SER A 54 8.17 5.92 3.96
CA SER A 54 7.55 7.14 4.47
C SER A 54 6.02 7.10 4.37
N TYR A 55 5.48 6.48 3.32
CA TYR A 55 4.04 6.30 3.15
C TYR A 55 3.47 5.22 4.07
N ILE A 56 4.24 4.17 4.37
CA ILE A 56 3.85 3.16 5.38
C ILE A 56 3.68 3.82 6.75
N SER A 57 4.61 4.69 7.17
CA SER A 57 4.46 5.44 8.42
C SER A 57 3.22 6.34 8.44
N ARG A 58 2.89 6.99 7.31
CA ARG A 58 1.65 7.77 7.20
C ARG A 58 0.38 6.90 7.27
N GLN A 59 0.44 5.66 6.80
CA GLN A 59 -0.68 4.72 6.98
C GLN A 59 -0.87 4.33 8.45
N GLU A 60 0.22 4.15 9.20
CA GLU A 60 0.15 3.89 10.65
C GLU A 60 -0.49 5.06 11.40
N GLU A 61 -0.08 6.29 11.09
CA GLU A 61 -0.70 7.51 11.63
C GLU A 61 -2.20 7.58 11.29
N LEU A 62 -2.57 7.23 10.05
CA LEU A 62 -3.97 7.21 9.63
C LEU A 62 -4.79 6.17 10.42
N LEU A 63 -4.21 5.01 10.72
CA LEU A 63 -4.85 3.99 11.56
C LEU A 63 -5.09 4.49 12.99
N ASP A 64 -4.20 5.33 13.53
CA ASP A 64 -4.42 6.00 14.82
C ASP A 64 -5.59 6.98 14.76
N LEU A 65 -5.66 7.80 13.71
CA LEU A 65 -6.80 8.71 13.50
C LEU A 65 -8.13 7.97 13.38
N TRP A 66 -8.15 6.82 12.69
CA TRP A 66 -9.33 5.95 12.64
C TRP A 66 -9.70 5.41 14.03
N ARG A 67 -8.72 5.05 14.86
CA ARG A 67 -8.95 4.63 16.25
C ARG A 67 -9.53 5.75 17.10
N GLU A 68 -9.06 6.98 16.95
CA GLU A 68 -9.64 8.13 17.65
C GLU A 68 -11.12 8.33 17.32
N VAL A 69 -11.50 8.17 16.04
CA VAL A 69 -12.91 8.22 15.63
C VAL A 69 -13.70 7.12 16.32
N ALA A 70 -13.19 5.89 16.36
CA ALA A 70 -13.85 4.77 17.03
C ALA A 70 -14.07 5.05 18.53
N VAL A 71 -13.05 5.57 19.22
CA VAL A 71 -13.15 5.98 20.63
C VAL A 71 -14.21 7.07 20.82
N SER A 72 -14.24 8.08 19.93
CA SER A 72 -15.25 9.15 19.99
C SER A 72 -16.68 8.66 19.76
N LEU A 73 -16.83 7.53 19.08
CA LEU A 73 -18.10 6.86 18.83
C LEU A 73 -18.47 5.87 19.94
N GLY A 74 -17.56 5.60 20.89
CA GLY A 74 -17.77 4.65 21.98
C GLY A 74 -17.74 3.19 21.54
N VAL A 75 -17.08 2.87 20.41
CA VAL A 75 -16.94 1.52 19.89
C VAL A 75 -15.52 1.00 20.12
N SER A 76 -15.42 -0.27 20.52
CA SER A 76 -14.15 -0.95 20.78
C SER A 76 -13.44 -1.44 19.52
N GLY A 77 -14.10 -1.39 18.36
CA GLY A 77 -13.56 -1.80 17.06
C GLY A 77 -13.25 -0.60 16.16
N GLY A 78 -12.17 -0.72 15.39
CA GLY A 78 -11.79 0.28 14.38
C GLY A 78 -12.61 0.18 13.09
N ARG A 79 -12.10 0.82 12.03
CA ARG A 79 -12.72 0.88 10.69
C ARG A 79 -13.12 -0.48 10.12
N GLU A 80 -12.43 -1.55 10.49
CA GLU A 80 -12.72 -2.91 9.98
C GLU A 80 -13.91 -3.58 10.69
N SER A 81 -14.46 -2.96 11.73
CA SER A 81 -15.58 -3.54 12.49
C SER A 81 -16.95 -3.09 11.98
N SER A 82 -17.92 -4.01 11.97
CA SER A 82 -19.32 -3.69 11.67
C SER A 82 -19.93 -2.71 12.68
N ALA A 83 -19.53 -2.81 13.95
CA ALA A 83 -19.96 -1.91 15.02
C ALA A 83 -19.58 -0.45 14.75
N PHE A 84 -18.39 -0.21 14.21
CA PHE A 84 -17.93 1.12 13.82
C PHE A 84 -18.81 1.74 12.73
N TRP A 85 -19.08 1.00 11.65
CA TRP A 85 -19.92 1.49 10.56
C TRP A 85 -21.38 1.64 10.96
N ALA A 86 -21.90 0.78 11.82
CA ALA A 86 -23.24 0.94 12.39
C ALA A 86 -23.34 2.23 13.24
N ALA A 87 -22.32 2.53 14.04
CA ALA A 87 -22.25 3.76 14.84
C ALA A 87 -22.23 5.01 13.94
N ILE A 88 -21.46 4.99 12.84
CA ILE A 88 -21.44 6.08 11.84
C ILE A 88 -22.81 6.23 11.18
N SER A 89 -23.40 5.14 10.68
CA SER A 89 -24.71 5.16 10.02
C SER A 89 -25.79 5.79 10.91
N SER A 90 -25.80 5.41 12.20
CA SER A 90 -26.79 5.94 13.15
C SER A 90 -26.67 7.45 13.41
N LYS A 91 -25.49 8.04 13.25
CA LYS A 91 -25.23 9.46 13.51
C LYS A 91 -25.35 10.34 12.28
N VAL A 92 -24.85 9.87 11.14
CA VAL A 92 -24.74 10.66 9.89
C VAL A 92 -25.99 10.50 9.00
N GLY A 93 -26.83 9.49 9.29
CA GLY A 93 -28.01 9.19 8.51
C GLY A 93 -27.70 8.45 7.22
N GLU A 94 -28.74 7.90 6.59
CA GLU A 94 -28.62 6.95 5.47
C GLU A 94 -27.91 7.54 4.24
N ARG A 95 -28.27 8.77 3.83
CA ARG A 95 -27.64 9.42 2.67
C ARG A 95 -26.16 9.65 2.87
N GLY A 96 -25.78 10.28 3.99
CA GLY A 96 -24.38 10.55 4.28
C GLY A 96 -23.55 9.29 4.51
N PHE A 97 -24.16 8.24 5.07
CA PHE A 97 -23.53 6.93 5.18
C PHE A 97 -23.28 6.27 3.82
N ASN A 98 -24.25 6.34 2.89
CA ASN A 98 -24.09 5.79 1.54
C ASN A 98 -22.94 6.47 0.78
N ASP A 99 -22.78 7.79 0.91
CA ASP A 99 -21.65 8.53 0.32
C ASP A 99 -20.30 8.00 0.84
N LEU A 100 -20.20 7.80 2.17
CA LEU A 100 -19.02 7.24 2.82
C LEU A 100 -18.70 5.83 2.32
N VAL A 101 -19.71 4.97 2.21
CA VAL A 101 -19.55 3.59 1.71
C VAL A 101 -19.03 3.59 0.27
N LEU A 102 -19.53 4.46 -0.59
CA LEU A 102 -19.04 4.58 -1.97
C LEU A 102 -17.55 4.92 -2.00
N LYS A 103 -17.11 5.91 -1.21
CA LYS A 103 -15.69 6.27 -1.13
C LYS A 103 -14.83 5.14 -0.55
N VAL A 104 -15.28 4.46 0.50
CA VAL A 104 -14.55 3.31 1.08
C VAL A 104 -14.41 2.17 0.07
N ASN A 105 -15.43 1.92 -0.75
CA ASN A 105 -15.33 0.92 -1.81
C ASN A 105 -14.31 1.31 -2.88
N GLN A 106 -14.20 2.60 -3.23
CA GLN A 106 -13.16 3.10 -4.13
C GLN A 106 -11.76 2.87 -3.54
N VAL A 107 -11.57 3.20 -2.25
CA VAL A 107 -10.31 2.93 -1.52
C VAL A 107 -9.94 1.45 -1.58
N ARG A 108 -10.89 0.55 -1.34
CA ARG A 108 -10.66 -0.90 -1.40
C ARG A 108 -10.25 -1.37 -2.80
N GLN A 109 -10.89 -0.84 -3.83
CA GLN A 109 -10.53 -1.15 -5.22
C GLN A 109 -9.13 -0.66 -5.56
N MET A 110 -8.78 0.57 -5.15
CA MET A 110 -7.43 1.11 -5.33
C MET A 110 -6.39 0.23 -4.62
N ALA A 111 -6.61 -0.09 -3.35
CA ALA A 111 -5.72 -0.94 -2.57
C ALA A 111 -5.51 -2.32 -3.22
N ALA A 112 -6.58 -2.97 -3.67
CA ALA A 112 -6.49 -4.26 -4.36
C ALA A 112 -5.67 -4.16 -5.65
N SER A 113 -5.95 -3.16 -6.49
CA SER A 113 -5.20 -2.96 -7.74
C SER A 113 -3.71 -2.67 -7.49
N LEU A 114 -3.38 -1.91 -6.45
CA LEU A 114 -1.99 -1.63 -6.09
C LEU A 114 -1.26 -2.88 -5.60
N LEU A 115 -1.91 -3.72 -4.80
CA LEU A 115 -1.32 -4.98 -4.33
C LEU A 115 -1.04 -5.94 -5.48
N ASP A 116 -1.92 -6.01 -6.47
CA ASP A 116 -1.70 -6.85 -7.65
C ASP A 116 -0.51 -6.34 -8.48
N ARG A 117 -0.42 -5.03 -8.71
CA ARG A 117 0.72 -4.41 -9.41
C ARG A 117 2.04 -4.57 -8.66
N GLU A 118 2.04 -4.41 -7.34
CA GLU A 118 3.23 -4.66 -6.50
C GLU A 118 3.74 -6.09 -6.68
N ARG A 119 2.84 -7.08 -6.71
CA ARG A 119 3.20 -8.49 -6.90
C ARG A 119 3.79 -8.74 -8.29
N GLU A 120 3.27 -8.09 -9.32
CA GLU A 120 3.82 -8.19 -10.67
C GLU A 120 5.26 -7.67 -10.73
N VAL A 121 5.52 -6.49 -10.19
CA VAL A 121 6.86 -5.89 -10.14
C VAL A 121 7.83 -6.74 -9.32
N GLN A 122 7.40 -7.25 -8.16
CA GLN A 122 8.22 -8.16 -7.36
C GLN A 122 8.55 -9.45 -8.11
N GLY A 123 7.59 -10.02 -8.85
CA GLY A 123 7.82 -11.21 -9.68
C GLY A 123 8.86 -10.99 -10.78
N GLU A 124 8.83 -9.81 -11.43
CA GLU A 124 9.83 -9.44 -12.43
C GLU A 124 11.24 -9.32 -11.82
N LEU A 125 11.34 -8.65 -10.65
CA LEU A 125 12.60 -8.51 -9.93
C LEU A 125 13.18 -9.88 -9.51
N GLU A 126 12.33 -10.78 -8.99
CA GLU A 126 12.74 -12.14 -8.63
C GLU A 126 13.25 -12.95 -9.83
N SER A 127 12.60 -12.80 -10.99
CA SER A 127 13.05 -13.41 -12.25
C SER A 127 14.44 -12.91 -12.64
N HIS A 128 14.66 -11.59 -12.62
CA HIS A 128 15.96 -10.98 -12.92
C HIS A 128 17.06 -11.48 -11.97
N LEU A 129 16.77 -11.61 -10.67
CA LEU A 129 17.71 -12.14 -9.69
C LEU A 129 18.04 -13.62 -9.94
N SER A 130 17.05 -14.42 -10.34
CA SER A 130 17.24 -15.83 -10.69
C SER A 130 18.19 -15.99 -11.89
N GLU A 131 18.00 -15.19 -12.93
CA GLU A 131 18.88 -15.18 -14.10
C GLU A 131 20.32 -14.81 -13.75
N LEU A 132 20.50 -13.78 -12.90
CA LEU A 132 21.83 -13.36 -12.44
C LEU A 132 22.52 -14.49 -11.65
N ARG A 133 21.79 -15.16 -10.76
CA ARG A 133 22.30 -16.33 -10.02
C ARG A 133 22.71 -17.46 -10.97
N ALA A 134 21.90 -17.77 -11.98
CA ALA A 134 22.22 -18.79 -12.97
C ALA A 134 23.50 -18.45 -13.76
N LYS A 135 23.64 -17.20 -14.21
CA LYS A 135 24.85 -16.70 -14.90
C LYS A 135 26.09 -16.81 -14.01
N LEU A 136 25.99 -16.45 -12.73
CA LEU A 136 27.11 -16.58 -11.78
C LEU A 136 27.54 -18.04 -11.59
N ILE A 137 26.60 -18.97 -11.48
CA ILE A 137 26.89 -20.41 -11.38
C ILE A 137 27.59 -20.90 -12.66
N GLN A 138 27.08 -20.53 -13.85
CA GLN A 138 27.71 -20.88 -15.12
C GLN A 138 29.13 -20.33 -15.23
N MET A 139 29.36 -19.06 -14.86
CA MET A 139 30.70 -18.46 -14.85
C MET A 139 31.66 -19.18 -13.90
N ARG A 140 31.19 -19.55 -12.70
CA ARG A 140 31.99 -20.32 -11.73
C ARG A 140 32.41 -21.67 -12.32
N ASN A 141 31.47 -22.39 -12.93
CA ASN A 141 31.73 -23.70 -13.51
C ASN A 141 32.67 -23.59 -14.73
N GLY A 142 32.47 -22.59 -15.61
CA GLY A 142 33.36 -22.35 -16.75
C GLY A 142 34.80 -22.03 -16.35
N ARG A 143 35.01 -21.24 -15.28
CA ARG A 143 36.34 -20.98 -14.73
C ARG A 143 37.01 -22.23 -14.14
N GLN A 144 36.25 -23.15 -13.57
CA GLN A 144 36.78 -24.44 -13.07
C GLN A 144 37.19 -25.35 -14.23
N VAL A 145 36.40 -25.41 -15.29
CA VAL A 145 36.70 -26.19 -16.50
C VAL A 145 37.98 -25.69 -17.18
N ILE A 146 38.15 -24.36 -17.35
CA ILE A 146 39.36 -23.79 -17.95
C ILE A 146 40.62 -24.08 -17.12
N ARG A 147 40.53 -24.09 -15.78
CA ARG A 147 41.66 -24.48 -14.91
C ARG A 147 41.98 -25.98 -14.98
N GLY A 148 41.01 -26.83 -15.30
CA GLY A 148 41.20 -28.28 -15.39
C GLY A 148 41.92 -28.77 -16.66
N TYR A 149 41.94 -27.96 -17.73
CA TYR A 149 42.62 -28.28 -18.99
C TYR A 149 44.00 -27.64 -19.16
N GLY A 150 44.48 -26.88 -18.16
CA GLY A 150 45.79 -26.22 -18.16
C GLY A 150 46.87 -26.93 -17.34
N GLY A 151 46.66 -28.20 -16.97
CA GLY A 151 47.59 -29.04 -16.21
C GLY A 151 47.98 -30.29 -16.98
#